data_AF-A0A7V1RIB8-F1
#
_entry.id   AF-A0A7V1RIB8-F1
#
_cell.length_a   1.000
_cell.length_b   1.000
_cell.length_c   1.000
_cell.angle_alpha   90.00
_cell.angle_beta   90.00
_cell.angle_gamma   90.00
#
_symmetry.space_group_name_H-M   'P 1'
#
loop_
_entity.id
_entity.type
_entity.pdbx_description
1 polymer ?
#
loop_
_entity_poly.entity_id
_entity_poly.type
_entity_poly.pdbx_seq_one_letter_code
_entity_poly.pdbx_strand_id
1 'polypeptide(L)'
;MTGPHEDRCPLGYRSAEVEPDPTYRRLEHDRSPGLTFSRRGFLRTSGLALAGATLFACTGGERKLPVATPSTTASVAATETRWPIKRVIYLMMENRSFDNLYGRFPGAEGTTVGVKFGKEVPLLDCPHWLPGDIPHDRAAHLNNVNGGSYDGFAIGQFGDPWAYTQFDGSKIPNYWAWARDYVLCDHFFASVGGPSYPNHFFFVAGQSGGVLDNPENIEVRWEGGKKFKSWGCDAVGEHVFVLVKDDKGNLTK
;
A
#
# COMPACT_ATOMS: atom_id res chain seq x y z
N MET A 1 -55.87 5.97 -2.39
CA MET A 1 -54.95 5.66 -3.50
C MET A 1 -54.26 6.96 -3.91
N THR A 2 -53.09 7.22 -3.36
CA THR A 2 -52.20 8.33 -3.74
C THR A 2 -50.78 7.81 -3.51
N GLY A 3 -50.05 7.57 -4.60
CA GLY A 3 -48.68 7.06 -4.60
C GLY A 3 -47.64 8.17 -4.33
N PRO A 4 -46.38 7.82 -4.05
CA PRO A 4 -45.35 8.77 -3.64
C PRO A 4 -44.63 9.40 -4.85
N HIS A 5 -44.30 10.68 -4.70
CA HIS A 5 -43.41 11.45 -5.59
C HIS A 5 -41.95 11.11 -5.28
N GLU A 6 -41.20 10.65 -6.28
CA GLU A 6 -39.74 10.64 -6.31
C GLU A 6 -39.25 11.96 -6.93
N ASP A 7 -38.68 12.85 -6.12
CA ASP A 7 -37.95 14.01 -6.61
C ASP A 7 -36.47 13.65 -6.80
N ARG A 8 -36.05 13.62 -8.07
CA ARG A 8 -34.66 13.43 -8.51
C ARG A 8 -33.86 14.71 -8.27
N CYS A 9 -32.69 14.56 -7.68
CA CYS A 9 -31.65 15.60 -7.58
C CYS A 9 -31.15 16.03 -8.97
N PRO A 10 -31.11 17.33 -9.32
CA PRO A 10 -30.57 17.80 -10.59
C PRO A 10 -29.15 18.35 -10.41
N LEU A 11 -28.13 17.51 -10.54
CA LEU A 11 -26.76 17.96 -10.77
C LEU A 11 -26.18 17.16 -11.93
N GLY A 12 -26.34 17.72 -13.13
CA GLY A 12 -25.74 17.21 -14.35
C GLY A 12 -24.23 17.46 -14.33
N TYR A 13 -23.46 16.37 -14.31
CA TYR A 13 -22.05 16.36 -14.69
C TYR A 13 -21.92 16.88 -16.13
N ARG A 14 -21.33 18.06 -16.33
CA ARG A 14 -20.73 18.42 -17.61
C ARG A 14 -19.26 18.05 -17.54
N SER A 15 -18.91 16.95 -18.20
CA SER A 15 -17.52 16.63 -18.55
C SER A 15 -16.95 17.83 -19.31
N ALA A 16 -15.94 18.50 -18.75
CA ALA A 16 -15.13 19.40 -19.55
C ALA A 16 -14.34 18.51 -20.54
N GLU A 17 -14.71 18.57 -21.81
CA GLU A 17 -13.92 17.98 -22.89
C GLU A 17 -12.59 18.73 -22.95
N VAL A 18 -11.54 18.16 -22.38
CA VAL A 18 -10.16 18.60 -22.60
C VAL A 18 -9.81 18.16 -24.02
N GLU A 19 -9.64 19.13 -24.94
CA GLU A 19 -9.15 18.82 -26.28
C GLU A 19 -7.77 18.14 -26.19
N PRO A 20 -7.58 17.00 -26.84
CA PRO A 20 -6.30 16.29 -26.81
C PRO A 20 -5.22 17.09 -27.56
N ASP A 21 -4.03 17.17 -26.95
CA ASP A 21 -2.84 17.76 -27.55
C ASP A 21 -2.54 17.14 -28.93
N PRO A 22 -2.49 17.93 -30.02
CA PRO A 22 -2.27 17.42 -31.38
C PRO A 22 -0.87 16.82 -31.58
N THR A 23 0.06 17.03 -30.64
CA THR A 23 1.40 16.42 -30.65
C THR A 23 1.45 15.07 -29.94
N TYR A 24 0.41 14.70 -29.18
CA TYR A 24 0.30 13.40 -28.53
C TYR A 24 -0.13 12.32 -29.53
N ARG A 25 0.84 11.70 -30.20
CA ARG A 25 0.61 10.45 -30.92
C ARG A 25 0.49 9.32 -29.89
N ARG A 26 -0.75 8.91 -29.57
CA ARG A 26 -1.03 7.64 -28.87
C ARG A 26 -0.30 6.53 -29.63
N LEU A 27 0.72 5.93 -29.02
CA LEU A 27 1.35 4.75 -29.56
C LEU A 27 0.26 3.67 -29.64
N GLU A 28 -0.13 3.30 -30.85
CA GLU A 28 -0.99 2.13 -31.05
C GLU A 28 -0.27 0.95 -30.44
N HIS A 29 -0.86 0.38 -29.38
CA HIS A 29 -0.39 -0.88 -28.82
C HIS A 29 -0.50 -1.93 -29.92
N ASP A 30 0.66 -2.29 -30.48
CA ASP A 30 0.80 -3.44 -31.34
C ASP A 30 0.22 -4.65 -30.59
N ARG A 31 -0.94 -5.12 -31.06
CA ARG A 31 -1.61 -6.32 -30.55
C ARG A 31 -0.82 -7.49 -31.09
N SER A 32 0.32 -7.79 -30.47
CA SER A 32 1.00 -9.06 -30.68
C SER A 32 0.02 -10.19 -30.32
N PRO A 33 -0.24 -11.15 -31.23
CA PRO A 33 -1.19 -12.20 -30.97
C PRO A 33 -0.66 -13.18 -29.91
N GLY A 34 -1.37 -13.26 -28.78
CA GLY A 34 -1.53 -14.49 -28.00
C GLY A 34 -0.37 -14.96 -27.12
N LEU A 35 -0.30 -14.44 -25.89
CA LEU A 35 -0.06 -15.29 -24.72
C LEU A 35 -1.08 -14.95 -23.64
N THR A 36 -2.23 -15.61 -23.71
CA THR A 36 -3.22 -15.60 -22.62
C THR A 36 -2.70 -16.49 -21.49
N PHE A 37 -2.02 -15.88 -20.51
CA PHE A 37 -1.71 -16.59 -19.27
C PHE A 37 -3.00 -16.83 -18.49
N SER A 38 -3.52 -18.05 -18.58
CA SER A 38 -4.57 -18.53 -17.67
C SER A 38 -4.00 -18.66 -16.26
N ARG A 39 -4.77 -18.29 -15.23
CA ARG A 39 -4.45 -18.56 -13.81
C ARG A 39 -4.02 -20.02 -13.57
N ARG A 40 -4.57 -20.98 -14.33
CA ARG A 40 -4.17 -22.39 -14.25
C ARG A 40 -2.78 -22.68 -14.86
N GLY A 41 -2.37 -21.93 -15.88
CA GLY A 41 -1.05 -22.05 -16.50
C GLY A 41 0.07 -21.57 -15.57
N PHE A 42 -0.17 -20.45 -14.88
CA PHE A 42 0.73 -19.94 -13.84
C PHE A 42 0.82 -20.91 -12.64
N LEU A 43 -0.31 -21.42 -12.14
CA LEU A 43 -0.29 -22.37 -11.02
C LEU A 43 0.39 -23.72 -11.35
N ARG A 44 0.32 -24.20 -12.60
CA ARG A 44 1.03 -25.41 -13.03
C ARG A 44 2.55 -25.22 -13.12
N THR A 45 2.99 -24.06 -13.60
CA THR A 45 4.42 -23.73 -13.68
C THR A 45 5.02 -23.46 -12.31
N SER A 46 4.29 -22.77 -11.42
CA SER A 46 4.70 -22.55 -10.03
C SER A 46 4.62 -23.81 -9.16
N GLY A 47 3.67 -24.71 -9.42
CA GLY A 47 3.52 -25.97 -8.69
C GLY A 47 4.68 -26.95 -8.89
N LEU A 48 5.28 -26.97 -10.09
CA LEU A 48 6.49 -27.75 -10.37
C LEU A 48 7.74 -27.18 -9.69
N ALA A 49 7.79 -25.86 -9.44
CA ALA A 49 8.86 -25.25 -8.66
C ALA A 49 8.72 -25.52 -7.15
N LEU A 50 7.50 -25.66 -6.62
CA LEU A 50 7.27 -26.01 -5.21
C LEU A 50 7.46 -27.50 -4.90
N ALA A 51 7.13 -28.42 -5.83
CA ALA A 51 7.26 -29.86 -5.58
C ALA A 51 8.72 -30.31 -5.31
N GLY A 52 9.71 -29.56 -5.77
CA GLY A 52 11.13 -29.79 -5.47
C GLY A 52 11.60 -29.21 -4.13
N ALA A 53 10.81 -28.32 -3.50
CA ALA A 53 11.22 -27.58 -2.30
C ALA A 53 10.52 -28.02 -1.01
N THR A 54 9.51 -28.91 -1.07
CA THR A 54 8.61 -29.18 0.08
C THR A 54 8.78 -30.56 0.72
N LEU A 55 10.00 -31.02 1.02
CA LEU A 55 10.17 -32.20 1.88
C LEU A 55 11.19 -32.09 3.04
N PHE A 56 11.76 -30.91 3.33
CA PHE A 56 12.75 -30.81 4.43
C PHE A 56 12.68 -29.54 5.27
N ALA A 57 11.48 -28.99 5.50
CA ALA A 57 11.27 -27.99 6.54
C ALA A 57 10.69 -28.72 7.78
N CYS A 58 11.57 -29.19 8.67
CA CYS A 58 11.34 -29.56 10.09
C CYS A 58 12.34 -30.64 10.57
N THR A 59 13.65 -30.42 10.41
CA THR A 59 14.66 -31.04 11.30
C THR A 59 15.72 -30.00 11.60
N GLY A 60 15.84 -29.63 12.88
CA GLY A 60 16.75 -28.60 13.39
C GLY A 60 18.22 -29.03 13.38
N GLY A 61 18.80 -29.19 12.19
CA GLY A 61 20.24 -29.35 12.01
C GLY A 61 20.82 -28.13 11.32
N GLU A 62 21.95 -27.62 11.82
CA GLU A 62 22.75 -26.56 11.21
C GLU A 62 23.17 -26.97 9.78
N ARG A 63 22.33 -26.65 8.78
CA ARG A 63 22.73 -26.69 7.38
C ARG A 63 23.11 -25.29 6.97
N LYS A 64 24.41 -25.07 6.74
CA LYS A 64 24.88 -24.00 5.87
C LYS A 64 24.19 -24.19 4.53
N LEU A 65 23.11 -23.43 4.30
CA LEU A 65 22.53 -23.31 2.98
C LEU A 65 23.67 -22.95 2.03
N PRO A 66 23.80 -23.59 0.86
CA PRO A 66 24.69 -23.06 -0.16
C PRO A 66 24.16 -21.67 -0.47
N VAL A 67 24.85 -20.65 0.03
CA VAL A 67 24.69 -19.29 -0.47
C VAL A 67 25.01 -19.42 -1.94
N ALA A 68 23.98 -19.41 -2.78
CA ALA A 68 24.18 -19.27 -4.20
C ALA A 68 24.90 -17.93 -4.36
N THR A 69 26.22 -17.99 -4.53
CA THR A 69 26.99 -16.80 -4.89
C THR A 69 26.33 -16.30 -6.17
N PRO A 70 25.72 -15.10 -6.16
CA PRO A 70 25.08 -14.61 -7.36
C PRO A 70 26.16 -14.58 -8.43
N SER A 71 25.97 -15.32 -9.53
CA SER A 71 26.86 -15.22 -10.68
C SER A 71 26.84 -13.76 -11.09
N THR A 72 27.96 -13.07 -10.87
CA THR A 72 28.18 -11.64 -11.11
C THR A 72 28.19 -11.29 -12.60
N THR A 73 27.56 -12.10 -13.46
CA THR A 73 27.77 -12.07 -14.91
C THR A 73 26.53 -11.73 -15.73
N ALA A 74 25.33 -11.70 -15.14
CA ALA A 74 24.17 -11.18 -15.86
C ALA A 74 24.20 -9.64 -15.81
N SER A 75 24.76 -9.03 -16.85
CA SER A 75 24.65 -7.58 -17.06
C SER A 75 23.17 -7.20 -17.11
N VAL A 76 22.75 -6.19 -16.33
CA VAL A 76 21.37 -5.65 -16.37
C VAL A 76 20.97 -5.25 -17.79
N ALA A 77 21.94 -4.84 -18.63
CA ALA A 77 21.69 -4.50 -20.02
C ALA A 77 21.31 -5.72 -20.88
N ALA A 78 21.73 -6.93 -20.50
CA ALA A 78 21.47 -8.17 -21.21
C ALA A 78 20.12 -8.81 -20.83
N THR A 79 19.39 -8.27 -19.85
CA THR A 79 18.07 -8.78 -19.49
C THR A 79 17.06 -8.45 -20.58
N GLU A 80 16.50 -9.46 -21.23
CA GLU A 80 15.42 -9.28 -22.21
C GLU A 80 14.12 -8.85 -21.50
N THR A 81 13.51 -7.78 -21.98
CA THR A 81 12.31 -7.16 -21.37
C THR A 81 11.37 -6.71 -22.48
N ARG A 82 10.06 -6.81 -22.26
CA ARG A 82 9.04 -6.33 -23.23
C ARG A 82 9.18 -4.83 -23.51
N TRP A 83 9.56 -4.07 -22.49
CA TRP A 83 9.73 -2.62 -22.55
C TRP A 83 11.21 -2.26 -22.41
N PRO A 84 11.64 -1.04 -22.82
CA PRO A 84 13.02 -0.59 -22.66
C PRO A 84 13.53 -0.52 -21.20
N ILE A 85 12.65 -0.72 -20.21
CA ILE A 85 12.98 -0.68 -18.78
C ILE A 85 13.74 -1.96 -18.38
N LYS A 86 15.02 -1.80 -18.02
CA LYS A 86 15.91 -2.91 -17.58
C LYS A 86 16.06 -3.05 -16.07
N ARG A 87 15.79 -1.96 -15.34
CA ARG A 87 15.92 -1.90 -13.88
C ARG A 87 14.74 -1.14 -13.33
N VAL A 88 14.10 -1.72 -12.33
CA VAL A 88 13.10 -1.05 -11.53
C VAL A 88 13.64 -0.96 -10.11
N ILE A 89 13.63 0.24 -9.55
CA ILE A 89 13.96 0.49 -8.14
C ILE A 89 12.66 0.89 -7.49
N TYR A 90 12.26 0.14 -6.48
CA TYR A 90 11.07 0.43 -5.70
C TYR A 90 11.51 1.03 -4.36
N LEU A 91 11.00 2.23 -4.06
CA LEU A 91 11.17 2.91 -2.79
C LEU A 91 9.83 2.83 -2.05
N MET A 92 9.73 1.88 -1.11
CA MET A 92 8.56 1.75 -0.25
C MET A 92 8.70 2.68 0.96
N MET A 93 7.88 3.72 0.97
CA MET A 93 7.77 4.67 2.07
C MET A 93 6.76 4.18 3.12
N GLU A 94 6.71 4.84 4.27
CA GLU A 94 5.87 4.44 5.41
C GLU A 94 5.00 5.59 5.95
N ASN A 95 3.87 5.20 6.54
CA ASN A 95 3.00 5.95 7.45
C ASN A 95 2.55 7.37 7.01
N ARG A 96 2.28 7.56 5.70
CA ARG A 96 1.77 8.82 5.15
C ARG A 96 0.67 8.58 4.12
N SER A 97 -0.45 9.30 4.24
CA SER A 97 -1.53 9.28 3.24
C SER A 97 -1.21 10.17 2.04
N PHE A 98 -1.93 9.98 0.94
CA PHE A 98 -1.83 10.85 -0.24
C PHE A 98 -2.10 12.31 0.12
N ASP A 99 -3.24 12.59 0.75
CA ASP A 99 -3.62 13.95 1.12
C ASP A 99 -2.60 14.62 2.04
N ASN A 100 -1.95 13.86 2.93
CA ASN A 100 -0.93 14.42 3.80
C ASN A 100 0.29 14.94 3.02
N LEU A 101 0.70 14.28 1.93
CA LEU A 101 1.88 14.67 1.14
C LEU A 101 1.53 15.57 -0.06
N TYR A 102 0.42 15.30 -0.73
CA TYR A 102 0.09 15.83 -2.05
C TYR A 102 -1.32 16.42 -2.15
N GLY A 103 -2.08 16.49 -1.05
CA GLY A 103 -3.45 17.04 -1.11
C GLY A 103 -3.50 18.51 -1.57
N ARG A 104 -2.39 19.25 -1.41
CA ARG A 104 -2.21 20.62 -1.90
C ARG A 104 -1.46 20.72 -3.23
N PHE A 105 -1.09 19.60 -3.84
CA PHE A 105 -0.31 19.58 -5.07
C PHE A 105 -1.19 20.02 -6.26
N PRO A 106 -0.76 20.99 -7.09
CA PRO A 106 -1.57 21.48 -8.20
C PRO A 106 -1.95 20.36 -9.20
N GLY A 107 -3.25 20.19 -9.44
CA GLY A 107 -3.79 19.22 -10.38
C GLY A 107 -4.00 17.81 -9.83
N ALA A 108 -3.62 17.54 -8.58
CA ALA A 108 -3.97 16.29 -7.90
C ALA A 108 -5.40 16.35 -7.34
N GLU A 109 -6.09 15.19 -7.31
CA GLU A 109 -7.35 15.05 -6.57
C GLU A 109 -7.07 14.90 -5.06
N GLY A 110 -6.89 16.04 -4.40
CA GLY A 110 -6.64 16.15 -2.97
C GLY A 110 -7.78 16.84 -2.22
N THR A 111 -7.98 16.48 -0.94
CA THR A 111 -8.96 17.17 -0.10
C THR A 111 -8.47 18.54 0.36
N THR A 112 -9.37 19.52 0.36
CA THR A 112 -9.13 20.90 0.83
C THR A 112 -9.72 21.16 2.21
N VAL A 113 -10.52 20.25 2.74
CA VAL A 113 -11.16 20.34 4.06
C VAL A 113 -11.16 18.97 4.75
N GLY A 114 -10.98 18.94 6.07
CA GLY A 114 -11.17 17.72 6.85
C GLY A 114 -12.65 17.55 7.20
N VAL A 115 -13.12 16.32 7.33
CA VAL A 115 -14.46 16.03 7.87
C VAL A 115 -14.29 15.15 9.10
N LYS A 116 -14.73 15.65 10.26
CA LYS A 116 -14.66 14.98 11.56
C LYS A 116 -16.07 14.74 12.07
N PHE A 117 -16.55 13.50 12.02
CA PHE A 117 -17.91 13.10 12.41
C PHE A 117 -19.00 14.00 11.82
N GLY A 118 -19.03 14.10 10.49
CA GLY A 118 -19.97 14.93 9.73
C GLY A 118 -19.75 16.44 9.83
N LYS A 119 -18.73 16.91 10.54
CA LYS A 119 -18.41 18.34 10.67
C LYS A 119 -17.12 18.69 9.93
N GLU A 120 -17.18 19.69 9.07
CA GLU A 120 -15.98 20.25 8.46
C GLU A 120 -15.02 20.85 9.50
N VAL A 121 -13.74 20.57 9.33
CA VAL A 121 -12.63 21.09 10.13
C VAL A 121 -11.50 21.56 9.20
N PRO A 122 -10.76 22.62 9.58
CA PRO A 122 -9.64 23.08 8.76
C PRO A 122 -8.52 22.03 8.75
N LEU A 123 -7.89 21.86 7.58
CA LEU A 123 -6.64 21.14 7.48
C LEU A 123 -5.50 22.04 7.96
N LEU A 124 -4.69 21.51 8.88
CA LEU A 124 -3.57 22.26 9.44
C LEU A 124 -2.28 21.95 8.70
N ASP A 125 -1.33 22.86 8.81
CA ASP A 125 0.01 22.66 8.28
C ASP A 125 0.76 21.56 9.05
N CYS A 126 1.25 20.54 8.34
CA CYS A 126 1.91 19.39 8.96
C CYS A 126 3.33 19.78 9.45
N PRO A 127 3.68 19.52 10.71
CA PRO A 127 5.04 19.75 11.18
C PRO A 127 6.01 18.72 10.57
N HIS A 128 7.30 19.05 10.56
CA HIS A 128 8.32 18.11 10.07
C HIS A 128 8.39 16.83 10.91
N TRP A 129 8.05 16.94 12.19
CA TRP A 129 8.03 15.84 13.14
C TRP A 129 6.70 15.83 13.89
N LEU A 130 6.06 14.67 13.92
CA LEU A 130 4.89 14.43 14.75
C LEU A 130 5.33 14.07 16.17
N PRO A 131 4.51 14.37 17.21
CA PRO A 131 4.81 13.97 18.58
C PRO A 131 4.77 12.45 18.79
N GLY A 132 4.20 11.70 17.85
CA GLY A 132 4.21 10.25 17.83
C GLY A 132 3.55 9.70 16.57
N ASP A 133 3.51 8.37 16.49
CA ASP A 133 2.90 7.66 15.37
C ASP A 133 1.38 7.62 15.53
N ILE A 134 0.65 7.95 14.47
CA ILE A 134 -0.81 7.97 14.46
C ILE A 134 -1.30 6.53 14.31
N PRO A 135 -2.35 6.08 15.00
CA PRO A 135 -2.93 4.75 14.85
C PRO A 135 -3.21 4.42 13.38
N HIS A 136 -2.63 3.31 12.94
CA HIS A 136 -2.72 2.80 11.57
C HIS A 136 -2.88 1.27 11.54
N ASP A 137 -3.28 0.68 12.66
CA ASP A 137 -3.73 -0.72 12.73
C ASP A 137 -5.09 -0.89 12.02
N ARG A 138 -5.57 -2.13 11.95
CA ARG A 138 -6.85 -2.41 11.30
C ARG A 138 -8.04 -1.77 12.00
N ALA A 139 -8.03 -1.72 13.32
CA ALA A 139 -9.13 -1.13 14.09
C ALA A 139 -9.22 0.39 13.84
N ALA A 140 -8.08 1.07 13.81
CA ALA A 140 -7.96 2.47 13.43
C ALA A 140 -8.46 2.71 12.00
N HIS A 141 -8.07 1.86 11.04
CA HIS A 141 -8.59 1.97 9.67
C HIS A 141 -10.14 1.85 9.62
N LEU A 142 -10.73 0.87 10.32
CA LEU A 142 -12.18 0.70 10.35
C LEU A 142 -12.90 1.89 11.00
N ASN A 143 -12.33 2.43 12.07
CA ASN A 143 -12.81 3.64 12.71
C ASN A 143 -12.77 4.84 11.76
N ASN A 144 -11.68 5.01 11.02
CA ASN A 144 -11.51 6.10 10.06
C ASN A 144 -12.53 6.03 8.92
N VAL A 145 -12.75 4.83 8.36
CA VAL A 145 -13.74 4.57 7.31
C VAL A 145 -15.16 4.85 7.80
N ASN A 146 -15.45 4.61 9.08
CA ASN A 146 -16.73 4.88 9.74
C ASN A 146 -17.96 4.51 8.87
N GLY A 147 -18.04 3.24 8.46
CA GLY A 147 -19.15 2.75 7.64
C GLY A 147 -19.20 3.33 6.22
N GLY A 148 -18.11 3.90 5.72
CA GLY A 148 -18.01 4.55 4.40
C GLY A 148 -18.15 6.07 4.44
N SER A 149 -18.34 6.65 5.63
CA SER A 149 -18.44 8.12 5.81
C SER A 149 -17.08 8.82 5.75
N TYR A 150 -15.99 8.08 6.01
CA TYR A 150 -14.62 8.60 6.02
C TYR A 150 -14.45 9.87 6.87
N ASP A 151 -14.92 9.84 8.12
CA ASP A 151 -14.91 11.01 9.01
C ASP A 151 -14.45 10.68 10.44
N GLY A 152 -13.87 9.49 10.65
CA GLY A 152 -13.40 9.01 11.95
C GLY A 152 -11.90 9.22 12.23
N PHE A 153 -11.19 10.01 11.42
CA PHE A 153 -9.72 10.05 11.35
C PHE A 153 -8.98 10.51 12.62
N ALA A 154 -9.64 11.26 13.51
CA ALA A 154 -9.01 11.83 14.72
C ALA A 154 -9.18 10.98 15.98
N ILE A 155 -9.50 9.70 15.85
CA ILE A 155 -9.63 8.77 16.99
C ILE A 155 -8.25 8.19 17.35
N GLY A 156 -7.97 8.10 18.64
CA GLY A 156 -6.78 7.42 19.18
C GLY A 156 -5.62 8.37 19.48
N GLN A 157 -4.50 7.79 19.91
CA GLN A 157 -3.33 8.55 20.34
C GLN A 157 -2.79 9.38 19.18
N PHE A 158 -2.55 10.67 19.37
CA PHE A 158 -2.07 11.57 18.29
C PHE A 158 -3.00 11.66 17.06
N GLY A 159 -4.23 11.13 17.09
CA GLY A 159 -5.18 11.31 15.99
C GLY A 159 -5.59 12.77 15.83
N ASP A 160 -6.06 13.40 16.92
CA ASP A 160 -6.36 14.83 16.95
C ASP A 160 -5.12 15.64 17.42
N PRO A 161 -4.71 16.71 16.73
CA PRO A 161 -5.21 17.19 15.44
C PRO A 161 -4.49 16.59 14.22
N TRP A 162 -3.50 15.71 14.44
CA TRP A 162 -2.48 15.39 13.45
C TRP A 162 -2.98 14.63 12.22
N ALA A 163 -4.10 13.91 12.33
CA ALA A 163 -4.76 13.24 11.20
C ALA A 163 -5.33 14.23 10.17
N TYR A 164 -5.61 15.48 10.57
CA TYR A 164 -6.08 16.56 9.69
C TYR A 164 -4.96 17.51 9.31
N THR A 165 -3.78 17.00 9.00
CA THR A 165 -2.63 17.80 8.58
C THR A 165 -2.16 17.49 7.17
N GLN A 166 -1.68 18.50 6.46
CA GLN A 166 -1.07 18.36 5.14
C GLN A 166 0.26 19.12 5.08
N PHE A 167 1.25 18.55 4.40
CA PHE A 167 2.48 19.25 4.12
C PHE A 167 2.26 20.35 3.09
N ASP A 168 2.89 21.49 3.34
CA ASP A 168 3.22 22.43 2.27
C ASP A 168 4.38 21.89 1.43
N GLY A 169 4.32 22.06 0.11
CA GLY A 169 5.37 21.60 -0.80
C GLY A 169 6.77 22.13 -0.48
N SER A 170 6.86 23.32 0.13
CA SER A 170 8.14 23.88 0.58
C SER A 170 8.81 23.08 1.69
N LYS A 171 8.06 22.27 2.46
CA LYS A 171 8.59 21.42 3.54
C LYS A 171 9.08 20.06 3.07
N ILE A 172 8.56 19.59 1.93
CA ILE A 172 8.92 18.31 1.31
C ILE A 172 9.34 18.53 -0.16
N PRO A 173 10.30 19.43 -0.43
CA PRO A 173 10.55 19.93 -1.78
C PRO A 173 10.97 18.82 -2.76
N ASN A 174 11.66 17.77 -2.27
CA ASN A 174 12.07 16.65 -3.12
C ASN A 174 10.86 15.83 -3.62
N TYR A 175 9.86 15.58 -2.77
CA TYR A 175 8.65 14.85 -3.16
C TYR A 175 7.86 15.62 -4.21
N TRP A 176 7.69 16.94 -4.00
CA TRP A 176 6.98 17.79 -4.95
C TRP A 176 7.77 18.05 -6.24
N ALA A 177 9.10 18.03 -6.19
CA ALA A 177 9.93 18.06 -7.39
C ALA A 177 9.68 16.81 -8.24
N TRP A 178 9.72 15.61 -7.63
CA TRP A 178 9.44 14.37 -8.35
C TRP A 178 8.02 14.31 -8.91
N ALA A 179 7.01 14.74 -8.15
CA ALA A 179 5.62 14.76 -8.62
C ALA A 179 5.39 15.71 -9.81
N ARG A 180 6.20 16.77 -9.93
CA ARG A 180 6.14 17.72 -11.05
C ARG A 180 6.89 17.22 -12.27
N ASP A 181 8.04 16.60 -12.07
CA ASP A 181 8.92 16.17 -13.17
C ASP A 181 8.52 14.80 -13.73
N TYR A 182 7.73 14.03 -12.98
CA TYR A 182 7.31 12.67 -13.31
C TYR A 182 5.80 12.46 -13.09
N VAL A 183 5.37 11.19 -13.13
CA VAL A 183 3.96 10.83 -12.96
C VAL A 183 3.63 10.70 -11.47
N LEU A 184 2.59 11.42 -11.04
CA LEU A 184 1.92 11.22 -9.76
C LEU A 184 0.62 10.44 -9.99
N CYS A 185 0.42 9.34 -9.27
CA CYS A 185 -0.85 8.60 -9.26
C CYS A 185 -1.68 9.04 -8.05
N ASP A 186 -2.77 9.76 -8.27
CA ASP A 186 -3.67 10.27 -7.22
C ASP A 186 -4.85 9.32 -6.90
N HIS A 187 -4.97 8.23 -7.64
CA HIS A 187 -5.93 7.13 -7.41
C HIS A 187 -5.22 5.80 -7.11
N PHE A 188 -4.19 5.85 -6.26
CA PHE A 188 -3.41 4.67 -5.86
C PHE A 188 -3.64 4.35 -4.38
N PHE A 189 -4.35 3.25 -4.11
CA PHE A 189 -4.83 2.90 -2.78
C PHE A 189 -4.02 1.75 -2.16
N ALA A 190 -3.98 1.71 -0.83
CA ALA A 190 -3.45 0.56 -0.11
C ALA A 190 -4.21 -0.72 -0.50
N SER A 191 -3.49 -1.84 -0.61
CA SER A 191 -4.11 -3.13 -0.97
C SER A 191 -4.99 -3.68 0.16
N VAL A 192 -4.61 -3.39 1.41
CA VAL A 192 -5.40 -3.72 2.60
C VAL A 192 -5.47 -2.51 3.52
N GLY A 193 -6.68 -2.20 3.99
CA GLY A 193 -6.91 -1.22 5.04
C GLY A 193 -6.38 -1.72 6.39
N GLY A 194 -5.21 -1.24 6.77
CA GLY A 194 -4.46 -1.65 7.95
C GLY A 194 -2.97 -1.27 7.84
N PRO A 195 -2.11 -1.88 8.66
CA PRO A 195 -0.73 -1.43 8.84
C PRO A 195 0.22 -1.97 7.75
N SER A 196 1.52 -1.76 7.97
CA SER A 196 2.60 -2.09 7.04
C SER A 196 2.69 -3.59 6.71
N TYR A 197 2.57 -4.49 7.70
CA TYR A 197 2.81 -5.93 7.49
C TYR A 197 1.98 -6.55 6.36
N PRO A 198 0.63 -6.49 6.34
CA PRO A 198 -0.14 -7.03 5.22
C PRO A 198 0.19 -6.35 3.88
N ASN A 199 0.43 -5.03 3.88
CA ASN A 199 0.71 -4.29 2.65
C ASN A 199 2.12 -4.60 2.08
N HIS A 200 3.09 -4.93 2.92
CA HIS A 200 4.41 -5.43 2.49
C HIS A 200 4.31 -6.79 1.78
N PHE A 201 3.42 -7.69 2.25
CA PHE A 201 3.15 -8.92 1.50
C PHE A 201 2.52 -8.64 0.15
N PHE A 202 1.54 -7.73 0.08
CA PHE A 202 0.94 -7.33 -1.19
C PHE A 202 1.97 -6.75 -2.17
N PHE A 203 2.92 -5.97 -1.66
CA PHE A 203 3.99 -5.41 -2.47
C PHE A 203 4.86 -6.47 -3.15
N VAL A 204 5.22 -7.55 -2.43
CA VAL A 204 6.09 -8.61 -2.96
C VAL A 204 5.32 -9.70 -3.68
N ALA A 205 4.16 -10.09 -3.17
CA ALA A 205 3.44 -11.31 -3.57
C ALA A 205 2.06 -11.04 -4.21
N GLY A 206 1.59 -9.79 -4.24
CA GLY A 206 0.26 -9.43 -4.74
C GLY A 206 -0.91 -9.94 -3.88
N GLN A 207 -0.62 -10.44 -2.67
CA GLN A 207 -1.59 -10.90 -1.67
C GLN A 207 -0.95 -10.93 -0.28
N SER A 208 -1.76 -10.92 0.79
CA SER A 208 -1.29 -11.02 2.18
C SER A 208 -1.42 -12.40 2.82
N GLY A 209 -1.91 -13.41 2.09
CA GLY A 209 -2.24 -14.71 2.69
C GLY A 209 -3.40 -14.65 3.69
N GLY A 210 -4.25 -13.62 3.60
CA GLY A 210 -5.34 -13.37 4.55
C GLY A 210 -4.92 -12.58 5.79
N VAL A 211 -3.64 -12.21 5.94
CA VAL A 211 -3.17 -11.35 7.02
C VAL A 211 -3.84 -9.98 6.93
N LEU A 212 -4.30 -9.48 8.08
CA LEU A 212 -5.05 -8.23 8.18
C LEU A 212 -4.43 -7.16 9.10
N ASP A 213 -3.49 -7.56 9.96
CA ASP A 213 -2.85 -6.68 10.93
C ASP A 213 -1.38 -7.08 11.15
N ASN A 214 -0.68 -6.33 11.98
CA ASN A 214 0.66 -6.67 12.44
C ASN A 214 0.64 -7.92 13.34
N PRO A 215 1.76 -8.65 13.48
CA PRO A 215 1.82 -9.78 14.40
C PRO A 215 1.75 -9.30 15.86
N GLU A 216 1.13 -10.15 16.67
CA GLU A 216 0.86 -9.97 18.09
C GLU A 216 1.89 -10.72 18.94
N ASN A 217 1.97 -10.37 20.23
CA ASN A 217 2.93 -10.92 21.20
C ASN A 217 4.40 -10.74 20.80
N ILE A 218 4.72 -9.78 19.92
CA ILE A 218 6.10 -9.44 19.59
C ILE A 218 6.74 -8.69 20.76
N GLU A 219 7.85 -9.21 21.25
CA GLU A 219 8.74 -8.56 22.18
C GLU A 219 9.82 -7.75 21.46
N VAL A 220 10.42 -6.80 22.20
CA VAL A 220 11.55 -6.03 21.69
C VAL A 220 12.81 -6.87 21.83
N ARG A 221 13.47 -7.14 20.70
CA ARG A 221 14.80 -7.75 20.68
C ARG A 221 15.85 -6.72 21.09
N TRP A 222 16.77 -7.14 21.96
CA TRP A 222 17.93 -6.36 22.34
C TRP A 222 19.19 -6.93 21.71
N GLU A 223 19.90 -6.12 20.93
CA GLU A 223 21.13 -6.55 20.26
C GLU A 223 22.10 -5.36 20.15
N GLY A 224 23.35 -5.54 20.60
CA GLY A 224 24.38 -4.50 20.51
C GLY A 224 24.00 -3.18 21.20
N GLY A 225 23.23 -3.23 22.29
CA GLY A 225 22.75 -2.04 23.02
C GLY A 225 21.62 -1.28 22.32
N LYS A 226 21.07 -1.82 21.24
CA LYS A 226 19.94 -1.24 20.50
C LYS A 226 18.70 -2.12 20.64
N LYS A 227 17.53 -1.46 20.59
CA LYS A 227 16.23 -2.09 20.54
C LYS A 227 15.82 -2.30 19.08
N PHE A 228 15.36 -3.49 18.76
CA PHE A 228 14.82 -3.83 17.46
C PHE A 228 13.45 -4.48 17.63
N LYS A 229 12.49 -4.07 16.80
CA LYS A 229 11.24 -4.81 16.62
C LYS A 229 11.47 -5.75 15.43
N SER A 230 11.47 -7.06 15.68
CA SER A 230 11.63 -8.08 14.64
C SER A 230 10.29 -8.68 14.23
N TRP A 231 10.18 -9.15 12.98
CA TRP A 231 8.92 -9.55 12.36
C TRP A 231 9.13 -10.81 11.51
N GLY A 232 8.22 -11.78 11.60
CA GLY A 232 8.34 -13.03 10.86
C GLY A 232 9.28 -14.01 11.56
N CYS A 233 10.18 -14.66 10.82
CA CYS A 233 11.01 -15.75 11.36
C CYS A 233 12.01 -15.33 12.46
N ASP A 234 12.31 -14.03 12.56
CA ASP A 234 13.18 -13.46 13.58
C ASP A 234 12.39 -12.77 14.71
N ALA A 235 11.06 -12.82 14.67
CA ALA A 235 10.20 -12.29 15.73
C ALA A 235 10.52 -13.00 17.05
N VAL A 236 10.71 -12.20 18.10
CA VAL A 236 10.91 -12.68 19.46
C VAL A 236 9.65 -12.46 20.28
N GLY A 237 9.35 -13.36 21.19
CA GLY A 237 8.18 -13.31 22.06
C GLY A 237 7.54 -14.68 22.28
N GLU A 238 6.77 -14.82 23.35
CA GLU A 238 6.03 -16.04 23.62
C GLU A 238 4.75 -16.09 22.78
N HIS A 239 4.57 -17.19 22.04
CA HIS A 239 3.38 -17.41 21.20
C HIS A 239 3.11 -16.26 20.22
N VAL A 240 4.13 -15.80 19.49
CA VAL A 240 3.95 -14.82 18.40
C VAL A 240 3.00 -15.38 17.35
N PHE A 241 1.97 -14.62 16.97
CA PHE A 241 1.01 -15.00 15.94
C PHE A 241 0.59 -13.79 15.12
N VAL A 242 -0.07 -14.02 14.00
CA VAL A 242 -0.72 -12.95 13.22
C VAL A 242 -2.15 -13.36 12.95
N LEU A 243 -3.08 -12.40 12.98
CA LEU A 243 -4.46 -12.68 12.63
C LEU A 243 -4.61 -12.82 11.11
N VAL A 244 -5.12 -13.98 10.71
CA VAL A 244 -5.40 -14.33 9.31
C VAL A 244 -6.90 -14.55 9.15
N LYS A 245 -7.48 -13.95 8.11
CA LYS A 245 -8.84 -14.22 7.67
C LYS A 245 -8.85 -15.42 6.73
N ASP A 246 -9.54 -16.48 7.12
CA ASP A 246 -9.69 -17.69 6.30
C ASP A 246 -10.68 -17.47 5.14
N ASP A 247 -10.78 -18.47 4.25
CA ASP A 247 -11.68 -18.44 3.08
C ASP A 247 -13.17 -18.36 3.44
N LYS A 248 -13.53 -18.71 4.69
CA LYS A 248 -14.90 -18.61 5.23
C LYS A 248 -15.15 -17.27 5.92
N GLY A 249 -14.13 -16.42 6.01
CA GLY A 249 -14.17 -15.11 6.62
C GLY A 249 -13.94 -15.08 8.14
N ASN A 250 -13.58 -16.21 8.75
CA ASN A 250 -13.25 -16.28 10.18
C ASN A 250 -11.84 -15.77 10.42
N LEU A 251 -11.62 -15.15 11.59
CA LEU A 251 -10.28 -14.80 12.06
C LEU A 251 -9.65 -16.00 12.77
N THR A 252 -8.43 -16.32 12.38
CA THR A 252 -7.61 -17.41 12.92
C THR A 252 -6.22 -16.90 13.26
N LYS A 253 -5.52 -17.64 14.12
CA LYS A 253 -4.11 -17.40 14.48
C LYS A 253 -3.22 -18.34 13.70
#